data_AF-A0A8S3QN19-F1
#
_entry.id   AF-A0A8S3QN19-F1
#
_cell.length_a   1.000
_cell.length_b   1.000
_cell.length_c   1.000
_cell.angle_alpha   90.00
_cell.angle_beta   90.00
_cell.angle_gamma   90.00
#
_symmetry.space_group_name_H-M   'P 1'
#
loop_
_entity.id
_entity.type
_entity.pdbx_description
1 polymer ?
#
loop_
_entity_poly.entity_id
_entity_poly.type
_entity_poly.pdbx_seq_one_letter_code
_entity_poly.pdbx_strand_id
1 'polypeptide(L)'
;MKQLYSDILANHQKSLIPNSDFSSPLEVTLQFHLMTITQFREVEETLQIAAGISAFWTDGEFSWTPSSYGNAEYVIVPQTTVWTPTLVLLNSVGTLQPLGLGNELSVTIDYNGSTTVSFGEVLSSKCSTNIYKFPFDSQTCELEFAAWGVYARDIRLLAVSNSIDLSSFTPNSDWDLRGIDKNEHSFEIYREKMAKG
;
A
#
# COMPACT_ATOMS: atom_id res chain seq x y z
N MET A 1 -17.30 18.66 -14.23
CA MET A 1 -16.46 17.48 -14.56
C MET A 1 -15.43 17.71 -15.65
N LYS A 2 -15.78 17.88 -16.95
CA LYS A 2 -14.76 18.07 -18.01
C LYS A 2 -13.86 19.30 -17.80
N GLN A 3 -14.45 20.42 -17.36
CA GLN A 3 -13.71 21.64 -17.02
C GLN A 3 -12.76 21.40 -15.84
N LEU A 4 -13.26 20.84 -14.74
CA LEU A 4 -12.46 20.47 -13.57
C LEU A 4 -11.25 19.60 -13.93
N TYR A 5 -11.46 18.55 -14.73
CA TYR A 5 -10.39 17.67 -15.19
C TYR A 5 -9.32 18.44 -15.98
N SER A 6 -9.73 19.35 -16.87
CA SER A 6 -8.80 20.18 -17.63
C SER A 6 -8.02 21.13 -16.72
N ASP A 7 -8.68 21.74 -15.74
CA ASP A 7 -8.07 22.76 -14.88
C ASP A 7 -7.07 22.15 -13.90
N ILE A 8 -7.39 21.00 -13.30
CA ILE A 8 -6.49 20.25 -12.40
C ILE A 8 -5.22 19.81 -13.14
N LEU A 9 -5.34 19.36 -14.39
CA LEU A 9 -4.21 18.78 -15.13
C LEU A 9 -3.44 19.80 -15.97
N ALA A 10 -3.90 21.04 -16.12
CA ALA A 10 -3.30 22.02 -17.03
C ALA A 10 -1.85 22.37 -16.69
N ASN A 11 -1.55 22.49 -15.40
CA ASN A 11 -0.22 22.89 -14.90
C ASN A 11 0.48 21.78 -14.10
N HIS A 12 -0.18 20.63 -13.92
CA HIS A 12 0.34 19.55 -13.12
C HIS A 12 1.56 18.89 -13.76
N GLN A 13 2.67 18.83 -13.03
CA GLN A 13 3.85 18.08 -13.46
C GLN A 13 3.96 16.76 -12.71
N LYS A 14 3.41 15.69 -13.31
CA LYS A 14 3.40 14.34 -12.71
C LYS A 14 4.77 13.79 -12.28
N SER A 15 5.86 14.31 -12.83
CA SER A 15 7.22 13.86 -12.49
C SER A 15 7.76 14.50 -11.21
N LEU A 16 7.09 15.52 -10.68
CA LEU A 16 7.49 16.22 -9.47
C LEU A 16 6.73 15.66 -8.28
N ILE A 17 7.43 15.49 -7.16
CA ILE A 17 6.81 15.14 -5.88
C ILE A 17 5.97 16.36 -5.45
N PRO A 18 4.69 16.18 -5.08
CA PRO A 18 3.80 17.27 -4.69
C PRO A 18 4.12 17.76 -3.28
N ASN A 19 5.25 18.44 -3.15
CA ASN A 19 5.75 19.03 -1.92
C ASN A 19 6.25 20.44 -2.23
N SER A 20 5.41 21.45 -1.96
CA SER A 20 5.66 22.82 -2.38
C SER A 20 6.83 23.49 -1.66
N ASP A 21 7.08 23.11 -0.40
CA ASP A 21 7.93 23.91 0.49
C ASP A 21 9.24 23.21 0.84
N PHE A 22 9.37 21.90 0.57
CA PHE A 22 10.52 21.04 0.90
C PHE A 22 10.99 21.12 2.38
N SER A 23 10.25 21.81 3.25
CA SER A 23 10.56 21.99 4.67
C SER A 23 10.23 20.75 5.50
N SER A 24 9.36 19.89 4.97
CA SER A 24 8.93 18.63 5.56
C SER A 24 8.75 17.59 4.47
N PRO A 25 8.97 16.29 4.75
CA PRO A 25 8.67 15.24 3.79
C PRO A 25 7.18 15.22 3.43
N LEU A 26 6.86 14.80 2.21
CA LEU A 26 5.51 14.39 1.85
C LEU A 26 5.17 13.11 2.63
N GLU A 27 4.10 13.16 3.41
CA GLU A 27 3.61 11.99 4.13
C GLU A 27 2.69 11.17 3.21
N VAL A 28 3.06 9.91 3.00
CA VAL A 28 2.28 8.94 2.23
C VAL A 28 1.83 7.86 3.19
N THR A 29 0.52 7.80 3.44
CA THR A 29 -0.05 6.81 4.35
C THR A 29 -0.45 5.57 3.57
N LEU A 30 -0.02 4.40 4.03
CA LEU A 30 -0.35 3.10 3.46
C LEU A 30 -1.41 2.41 4.30
N GLN A 31 -2.46 1.93 3.63
CA GLN A 31 -3.43 1.00 4.18
C GLN A 31 -3.24 -0.35 3.50
N PHE A 32 -3.20 -1.40 4.31
CA PHE A 32 -3.00 -2.76 3.86
C PHE A 32 -4.23 -3.60 4.18
N HIS A 33 -4.66 -4.41 3.21
CA HIS A 33 -5.79 -5.33 3.34
C HIS A 33 -5.31 -6.74 2.95
N LEU A 34 -5.25 -7.66 3.90
CA LEU A 34 -4.90 -9.04 3.62
C LEU A 34 -6.13 -9.77 3.04
N MET A 35 -6.02 -10.28 1.81
CA MET A 35 -7.10 -11.07 1.20
C MET A 35 -6.94 -12.56 1.49
N THR A 36 -5.75 -13.12 1.25
CA THR A 36 -5.47 -14.53 1.55
C THR A 36 -3.97 -14.79 1.66
N ILE A 37 -3.62 -15.79 2.46
CA ILE A 37 -2.29 -16.41 2.42
C ILE A 37 -2.33 -17.47 1.32
N THR A 38 -1.58 -17.25 0.22
CA THR A 38 -1.58 -18.18 -0.91
C THR A 38 -0.59 -19.32 -0.68
N GLN A 39 0.54 -19.04 -0.03
CA GLN A 39 1.55 -20.04 0.24
C GLN A 39 2.45 -19.62 1.40
N PHE A 40 2.87 -20.59 2.20
CA PHE A 40 3.97 -20.41 3.12
C PHE A 40 4.88 -21.64 3.07
N ARG A 41 6.19 -21.40 2.94
CA ARG A 41 7.20 -22.45 2.91
C ARG A 41 8.15 -22.23 4.08
N GLU A 42 7.93 -22.99 5.14
CA GLU A 42 8.73 -22.93 6.37
C GLU A 42 10.23 -23.07 6.08
N VAL A 43 10.61 -24.14 5.37
CA VAL A 43 12.03 -24.45 5.08
C VAL A 43 12.71 -23.39 4.20
N GLU A 44 11.95 -22.79 3.28
CA GLU A 44 12.49 -21.76 2.37
C GLU A 44 12.42 -20.34 2.98
N GLU A 45 11.76 -20.22 4.14
CA GLU A 45 11.51 -18.96 4.84
C GLU A 45 10.80 -17.94 3.95
N THR A 46 9.77 -18.39 3.23
CA THR A 46 9.02 -17.55 2.28
C THR A 46 7.53 -17.53 2.56
N LEU A 47 6.94 -16.33 2.56
CA LEU A 47 5.51 -16.10 2.64
C LEU A 47 5.03 -15.48 1.33
N GLN A 48 3.97 -16.05 0.76
CA GLN A 48 3.25 -15.47 -0.35
C GLN A 48 1.80 -15.18 0.05
N ILE A 49 1.32 -13.98 -0.30
CA ILE A 49 -0.02 -13.51 0.01
C ILE A 49 -0.62 -12.76 -1.17
N ALA A 50 -1.95 -12.71 -1.23
CA ALA A 50 -2.67 -11.73 -2.04
C ALA A 50 -3.17 -10.62 -1.11
N ALA A 51 -2.89 -9.37 -1.47
CA ALA A 51 -3.23 -8.21 -0.66
C ALA A 51 -3.71 -7.03 -1.51
N GLY A 52 -4.56 -6.20 -0.91
CA GLY A 52 -4.88 -4.86 -1.41
C GLY A 52 -4.02 -3.82 -0.68
N ILE A 53 -3.50 -2.86 -1.42
CA ILE A 53 -2.72 -1.73 -0.89
C ILE A 53 -3.39 -0.44 -1.37
N SER A 54 -3.64 0.47 -0.44
CA SER A 54 -4.07 1.84 -0.74
C SER A 54 -3.03 2.82 -0.23
N ALA A 55 -2.61 3.74 -1.08
CA ALA A 55 -1.71 4.84 -0.71
C ALA A 55 -2.46 6.16 -0.74
N PHE A 56 -2.32 6.94 0.33
CA PHE A 56 -2.97 8.22 0.55
C PHE A 56 -1.93 9.31 0.71
N TRP A 57 -2.09 10.42 -0.01
CA TRP A 57 -1.29 11.63 0.15
C TRP A 57 -2.15 12.86 -0.11
N THR A 58 -1.61 14.05 0.13
CA THR A 58 -2.31 15.30 -0.20
C THR A 58 -1.46 16.09 -1.18
N ASP A 59 -2.08 16.52 -2.27
CA ASP A 59 -1.48 17.41 -3.27
C ASP A 59 -2.21 18.76 -3.22
N GLY A 60 -1.48 19.81 -2.82
CA GLY A 60 -2.04 21.15 -2.71
C GLY A 60 -2.47 21.75 -4.06
N GLU A 61 -1.88 21.30 -5.17
CA GLU A 61 -2.24 21.78 -6.51
C GLU A 61 -3.61 21.25 -6.96
N PHE A 62 -4.11 20.19 -6.32
CA PHE A 62 -5.36 19.53 -6.66
C PHE A 62 -6.57 20.02 -5.85
N SER A 63 -6.47 21.14 -5.14
CA SER A 63 -7.61 21.68 -4.39
C SER A 63 -8.56 22.51 -5.26
N TRP A 64 -9.86 22.35 -5.10
CA TRP A 64 -10.88 23.19 -5.75
C TRP A 64 -12.09 23.46 -4.86
N THR A 65 -12.90 24.45 -5.25
CA THR A 65 -14.19 24.71 -4.61
C THR A 65 -15.31 23.95 -5.33
N PRO A 66 -16.00 22.98 -4.70
CA PRO A 66 -17.01 22.15 -5.38
C PRO A 66 -18.10 22.96 -6.09
N SER A 67 -18.57 24.06 -5.50
CA SER A 67 -19.62 24.91 -6.08
C SER A 67 -19.24 25.52 -7.43
N SER A 68 -17.94 25.68 -7.72
CA SER A 68 -17.44 26.16 -9.02
C SER A 68 -17.52 25.11 -10.13
N TYR A 69 -17.72 23.83 -9.78
CA TYR A 69 -17.70 22.70 -10.70
C TYR A 69 -18.95 21.82 -10.60
N GLY A 70 -20.09 22.40 -10.21
CA GLY A 70 -21.35 21.67 -10.10
C GLY A 70 -21.45 20.77 -8.87
N ASN A 71 -20.85 21.21 -7.76
CA ASN A 71 -20.73 20.47 -6.50
C ASN A 71 -19.98 19.14 -6.63
N ALA A 72 -19.01 19.08 -7.55
CA ALA A 72 -18.13 17.92 -7.66
C ALA A 72 -17.18 17.88 -6.44
N GLU A 73 -17.28 16.84 -5.64
CA GLU A 73 -16.44 16.62 -4.44
C GLU A 73 -15.19 15.80 -4.74
N TYR A 74 -15.18 15.04 -5.84
CA TYR A 74 -14.02 14.27 -6.27
C TYR A 74 -13.96 14.14 -7.79
N VAL A 75 -12.80 13.74 -8.30
CA VAL A 75 -12.57 13.33 -9.68
C VAL A 75 -11.72 12.06 -9.69
N ILE A 76 -11.92 11.23 -10.73
CA ILE A 76 -11.11 10.04 -10.96
C ILE A 76 -10.30 10.28 -12.23
N VAL A 77 -8.98 10.12 -12.14
CA VAL A 77 -8.03 10.32 -13.24
C VAL A 77 -7.15 9.08 -13.43
N PRO A 78 -6.63 8.83 -14.65
CA PRO A 78 -5.67 7.74 -14.83
C PRO A 78 -4.38 8.01 -14.04
N GLN A 79 -3.80 6.98 -13.42
CA GLN A 79 -2.50 7.08 -12.71
C GLN A 79 -1.42 7.73 -13.56
N THR A 80 -1.44 7.50 -14.89
CA THR A 80 -0.44 8.02 -15.83
C THR A 80 -0.45 9.54 -15.99
N THR A 81 -1.47 10.23 -15.45
CA THR A 81 -1.66 11.70 -15.57
C THR A 81 -1.21 12.48 -14.35
N VAL A 82 -1.04 11.82 -13.21
CA VAL A 82 -0.69 12.46 -11.93
C VAL A 82 0.53 11.81 -11.30
N TRP A 83 1.12 12.48 -10.30
CA TRP A 83 2.21 11.88 -9.54
C TRP A 83 1.64 10.77 -8.66
N THR A 84 2.35 9.65 -8.53
CA THR A 84 2.03 8.60 -7.56
C THR A 84 3.32 8.08 -6.91
N PRO A 85 3.30 7.72 -5.62
CA PRO A 85 4.48 7.21 -4.95
C PRO A 85 4.92 5.87 -5.57
N THR A 86 6.22 5.74 -5.86
CA THR A 86 6.82 4.46 -6.25
C THR A 86 7.07 3.63 -4.99
N LEU A 87 6.27 2.60 -4.76
CA LEU A 87 6.37 1.71 -3.60
C LEU A 87 7.08 0.41 -3.96
N VAL A 88 7.91 -0.13 -3.07
CA VAL A 88 8.54 -1.45 -3.20
C VAL A 88 8.41 -2.25 -1.91
N LEU A 89 8.47 -3.58 -2.04
CA LEU A 89 8.60 -4.51 -0.92
C LEU A 89 10.08 -4.90 -0.75
N LEU A 90 10.77 -4.34 0.26
CA LEU A 90 12.22 -4.46 0.44
C LEU A 90 12.67 -5.91 0.67
N ASN A 91 11.93 -6.65 1.48
CA ASN A 91 12.20 -8.04 1.80
C ASN A 91 11.54 -9.01 0.80
N SER A 92 11.34 -8.59 -0.46
CA SER A 92 10.76 -9.42 -1.51
C SER A 92 11.67 -10.59 -1.89
N VAL A 93 11.05 -11.72 -2.25
CA VAL A 93 11.73 -12.90 -2.81
C VAL A 93 11.67 -12.80 -4.34
N GLY A 94 12.84 -12.83 -4.98
CA GLY A 94 12.95 -12.72 -6.44
C GLY A 94 13.59 -11.39 -6.85
N THR A 95 12.94 -10.67 -7.76
CA THR A 95 13.42 -9.34 -8.22
C THR A 95 12.64 -8.24 -7.53
N LEU A 96 13.37 -7.29 -6.94
CA LEU A 96 12.78 -6.07 -6.38
C LEU A 96 12.22 -5.21 -7.52
N GLN A 97 10.91 -5.00 -7.53
CA GLN A 97 10.20 -4.19 -8.53
C GLN A 97 9.20 -3.26 -7.85
N PRO A 98 8.89 -2.10 -8.46
CA PRO A 98 7.78 -1.28 -8.01
C PRO A 98 6.46 -2.05 -8.00
N LEU A 99 5.63 -1.77 -6.99
CA LEU A 99 4.29 -2.32 -6.85
C LEU A 99 3.27 -1.47 -7.64
N GLY A 100 2.12 -2.06 -7.94
CA GLY A 100 1.04 -1.33 -8.64
C GLY A 100 1.44 -0.90 -10.06
N LEU A 101 2.35 -1.64 -10.70
CA LEU A 101 2.74 -1.38 -12.08
C LEU A 101 1.61 -1.80 -13.03
N GLY A 102 0.93 -0.81 -13.61
CA GLY A 102 -0.05 -1.03 -14.67
C GLY A 102 -0.57 0.30 -15.18
N ASN A 103 -0.69 0.46 -16.50
CA ASN A 103 -1.18 1.70 -17.13
C ASN A 103 -2.71 1.92 -16.97
N GLU A 104 -3.35 1.21 -16.04
CA GLU A 104 -4.81 1.11 -15.94
C GLU A 104 -5.35 1.45 -14.55
N LEU A 105 -4.48 1.78 -13.58
CA LEU A 105 -4.96 2.22 -12.28
C LEU A 105 -5.62 3.60 -12.38
N SER A 106 -6.63 3.78 -11.54
CA SER A 106 -7.36 5.03 -11.36
C SER A 106 -6.96 5.66 -10.03
N VAL A 107 -6.74 6.97 -10.05
CA VAL A 107 -6.44 7.78 -8.88
C VAL A 107 -7.67 8.62 -8.57
N THR A 108 -8.14 8.55 -7.32
CA THR A 108 -9.22 9.40 -6.84
C THR A 108 -8.62 10.61 -6.17
N ILE A 109 -9.07 11.79 -6.57
CA ILE A 109 -8.66 13.07 -6.00
C ILE A 109 -9.92 13.71 -5.44
N ASP A 110 -9.91 14.06 -4.16
CA ASP A 110 -10.96 14.81 -3.48
C ASP A 110 -10.72 16.32 -3.56
N TYR A 111 -11.77 17.12 -3.38
CA TYR A 111 -11.74 18.57 -3.55
C TYR A 111 -10.75 19.31 -2.65
N ASN A 112 -10.30 18.68 -1.57
CA ASN A 112 -9.32 19.21 -0.63
C ASN A 112 -7.87 18.79 -0.97
N GLY A 113 -7.64 18.17 -2.14
CA GLY A 113 -6.33 17.67 -2.57
C GLY A 113 -5.95 16.30 -2.01
N SER A 114 -6.78 15.70 -1.14
CA SER A 114 -6.60 14.32 -0.71
C SER A 114 -6.65 13.40 -1.92
N THR A 115 -5.62 12.58 -2.07
CA THR A 115 -5.42 11.75 -3.26
C THR A 115 -5.14 10.32 -2.84
N THR A 116 -5.82 9.39 -3.51
CA THR A 116 -5.76 7.95 -3.21
C THR A 116 -5.53 7.14 -4.46
N VAL A 117 -4.60 6.18 -4.38
CA VAL A 117 -4.48 5.09 -5.35
C VAL A 117 -4.57 3.75 -4.62
N SER A 118 -5.34 2.82 -5.18
CA SER A 118 -5.50 1.46 -4.64
C SER A 118 -5.21 0.43 -5.70
N PHE A 119 -4.47 -0.62 -5.34
CA PHE A 119 -4.14 -1.73 -6.23
C PHE A 119 -4.04 -3.05 -5.46
N GLY A 120 -4.29 -4.16 -6.14
CA GLY A 120 -4.07 -5.50 -5.62
C GLY A 120 -2.73 -6.05 -6.08
N GLU A 121 -2.05 -6.82 -5.23
CA GLU A 121 -0.75 -7.42 -5.55
C GLU A 121 -0.58 -8.80 -4.91
N VAL A 122 0.18 -9.68 -5.59
CA VAL A 122 0.67 -10.93 -5.01
C VAL A 122 2.07 -10.69 -4.47
N LEU A 123 2.17 -10.53 -3.15
CA LEU A 123 3.43 -10.24 -2.48
C LEU A 123 4.11 -11.54 -2.07
N SER A 124 5.40 -11.66 -2.35
CA SER A 124 6.25 -12.76 -1.90
C SER A 124 7.41 -12.18 -1.10
N SER A 125 7.46 -12.46 0.21
CA SER A 125 8.47 -11.92 1.12
C SER A 125 9.29 -13.01 1.81
N LYS A 126 10.47 -12.63 2.28
CA LYS A 126 11.22 -13.40 3.26
C LYS A 126 10.54 -13.29 4.62
N CYS A 127 10.43 -14.42 5.31
CA CYS A 127 9.82 -14.52 6.62
C CYS A 127 10.71 -15.41 7.49
N SER A 128 11.37 -14.83 8.48
CA SER A 128 12.21 -15.59 9.41
C SER A 128 11.36 -16.61 10.16
N THR A 129 11.79 -17.87 10.14
CA THR A 129 11.01 -18.95 10.74
C THR A 129 11.65 -19.48 12.02
N ASN A 130 10.83 -19.80 13.01
CA ASN A 130 11.25 -20.52 14.20
C ASN A 130 10.54 -21.86 14.29
N ILE A 131 11.20 -22.92 13.83
CA ILE A 131 10.64 -24.28 13.77
C ILE A 131 10.82 -25.10 15.05
N TYR A 132 11.24 -24.48 16.16
CA TYR A 132 11.55 -25.20 17.40
C TYR A 132 10.35 -26.00 17.95
N LYS A 133 9.12 -25.55 17.69
CA LYS A 133 7.87 -26.17 18.16
C LYS A 133 7.09 -26.92 17.07
N PHE A 134 7.70 -27.23 15.93
CA PHE A 134 7.03 -27.94 14.84
C PHE A 134 6.32 -29.23 15.36
N PRO A 135 5.07 -29.53 14.93
CA PRO A 135 4.23 -28.81 13.97
C PRO A 135 3.28 -27.75 14.59
N PHE A 136 3.47 -27.37 15.87
CA PHE A 136 2.65 -26.39 16.60
C PHE A 136 3.43 -25.10 16.85
N ASP A 137 3.97 -24.54 15.76
CA ASP A 137 4.81 -23.37 15.77
C ASP A 137 4.04 -22.12 15.31
N SER A 138 4.42 -20.98 15.90
CA SER A 138 3.91 -19.67 15.52
C SER A 138 4.97 -18.93 14.72
N GLN A 139 4.57 -18.32 13.61
CA GLN A 139 5.48 -17.55 12.77
C GLN A 139 5.02 -16.09 12.67
N THR A 140 5.99 -15.17 12.70
CA THR A 140 5.78 -13.74 12.50
C THR A 140 6.50 -13.32 11.23
N CYS A 141 5.74 -12.96 10.20
CA CYS A 141 6.32 -12.52 8.92
C CYS A 141 6.17 -11.02 8.76
N GLU A 142 7.28 -10.31 8.60
CA GLU A 142 7.31 -8.88 8.34
C GLU A 142 7.16 -8.59 6.84
N LEU A 143 6.45 -7.52 6.48
CA LEU A 143 6.39 -6.97 5.11
C LEU A 143 6.95 -5.55 5.14
N GLU A 144 8.13 -5.33 4.57
CA GLU A 144 8.83 -4.04 4.66
C GLU A 144 8.59 -3.19 3.40
N PHE A 145 7.82 -2.10 3.53
CA PHE A 145 7.51 -1.20 2.43
C PHE A 145 8.43 0.02 2.41
N ALA A 146 8.84 0.45 1.21
CA ALA A 146 9.65 1.67 1.02
C ALA A 146 9.21 2.49 -0.18
N ALA A 147 9.41 3.81 -0.09
CA ALA A 147 9.35 4.72 -1.22
C ALA A 147 10.68 4.63 -1.99
N TRP A 148 10.64 4.25 -3.26
CA TRP A 148 11.83 3.95 -4.05
C TRP A 148 12.27 5.12 -4.91
N GLY A 149 13.59 5.30 -5.06
CA GLY A 149 14.18 6.33 -5.92
C GLY A 149 14.09 7.76 -5.37
N VAL A 150 13.75 7.91 -4.09
CA VAL A 150 13.62 9.20 -3.38
C VAL A 150 14.37 9.16 -2.05
N TYR A 151 14.69 10.32 -1.48
CA TYR A 151 15.28 10.37 -0.14
C TYR A 151 14.19 10.31 0.95
N ALA A 152 14.52 9.73 2.10
CA ALA A 152 13.64 9.68 3.27
C ALA A 152 13.25 11.08 3.84
N ARG A 153 14.01 12.13 3.49
CA ARG A 153 13.65 13.51 3.82
C ARG A 153 12.58 14.11 2.89
N ASP A 154 12.38 13.51 1.72
CA ASP A 154 11.44 13.99 0.71
C ASP A 154 10.10 13.26 0.81
N ILE A 155 10.11 11.96 1.13
CA ILE A 155 8.90 11.14 1.35
C ILE A 155 9.05 10.34 2.63
N ARG A 156 8.02 10.41 3.48
CA ARG A 156 7.85 9.57 4.68
C ARG A 156 6.65 8.66 4.48
N LEU A 157 6.87 7.35 4.59
CA LEU A 157 5.76 6.39 4.63
C LEU A 157 5.20 6.28 6.05
N LEU A 158 3.89 6.23 6.16
CA LEU A 158 3.16 5.99 7.41
C LEU A 158 2.22 4.79 7.21
N ALA A 159 1.91 4.05 8.27
CA ALA A 159 0.86 3.03 8.26
C ALA A 159 -0.44 3.58 8.87
N VAL A 160 -1.60 3.26 8.27
CA VAL A 160 -2.91 3.65 8.85
C VAL A 160 -3.04 3.17 10.29
N SER A 161 -3.61 4.01 11.16
CA SER A 161 -3.57 3.82 12.61
C SER A 161 -4.46 2.70 13.16
N ASN A 162 -5.41 2.19 12.39
CA ASN A 162 -6.39 1.22 12.85
C ASN A 162 -5.96 -0.23 12.53
N SER A 163 -6.46 -1.18 13.33
CA SER A 163 -6.34 -2.62 13.09
C SER A 163 -6.49 -2.98 11.62
N ILE A 164 -5.70 -3.93 11.13
CA ILE A 164 -5.80 -4.34 9.73
C ILE A 164 -7.21 -4.82 9.43
N ASP A 165 -7.76 -4.30 8.34
CA ASP A 165 -9.08 -4.65 7.87
C ASP A 165 -9.06 -6.08 7.29
N LEU A 166 -9.59 -7.01 8.07
CA LEU A 166 -9.76 -8.43 7.72
C LEU A 166 -11.16 -8.72 7.17
N SER A 167 -11.97 -7.71 6.85
CA SER A 167 -13.34 -7.90 6.33
C SER A 167 -13.38 -8.75 5.05
N SER A 168 -12.31 -8.70 4.26
CA SER A 168 -12.15 -9.42 2.99
C SER A 168 -11.22 -10.65 3.11
N PHE A 169 -10.74 -10.99 4.32
CA PHE A 169 -9.83 -12.11 4.51
C PHE A 169 -10.54 -13.45 4.34
N THR A 170 -9.99 -14.30 3.48
CA THR A 170 -10.40 -15.70 3.34
C THR A 170 -9.35 -16.60 3.99
N PRO A 171 -9.69 -17.35 5.05
CA PRO A 171 -8.77 -18.30 5.65
C PRO A 171 -8.45 -19.45 4.69
N ASN A 172 -7.24 -20.02 4.80
CA ASN A 172 -6.87 -21.23 4.07
C ASN A 172 -6.87 -22.45 5.02
N SER A 173 -6.78 -23.66 4.46
CA SER A 173 -6.87 -24.91 5.24
C SER A 173 -5.66 -25.19 6.13
N ASP A 174 -4.57 -24.45 5.94
CA ASP A 174 -3.27 -24.79 6.53
C ASP A 174 -2.87 -23.85 7.69
N TRP A 175 -3.45 -22.64 7.77
CA TRP A 175 -2.98 -21.58 8.68
C TRP A 175 -4.11 -20.75 9.30
N ASP A 176 -4.05 -20.58 10.62
CA ASP A 176 -4.89 -19.62 11.34
C ASP A 176 -4.16 -18.28 11.49
N LEU A 177 -4.77 -17.20 10.98
CA LEU A 177 -4.31 -15.83 11.22
C LEU A 177 -4.62 -15.44 12.67
N ARG A 178 -3.58 -15.12 13.45
CA ARG A 178 -3.69 -14.75 14.87
C ARG A 178 -3.74 -13.25 15.09
N GLY A 179 -3.16 -12.47 14.20
CA GLY A 179 -3.14 -11.03 14.27
C GLY A 179 -2.25 -10.44 13.21
N ILE A 180 -2.38 -9.13 13.00
CA ILE A 180 -1.40 -8.37 12.25
C ILE A 180 -1.07 -7.11 13.04
N ASP A 181 0.21 -6.94 13.37
CA ASP A 181 0.70 -5.73 14.02
C ASP A 181 1.37 -4.80 13.00
N LYS A 182 1.47 -3.53 13.36
CA LYS A 182 2.07 -2.48 12.54
C LYS A 182 3.34 -1.96 13.21
N ASN A 183 4.41 -1.86 12.43
CA ASN A 183 5.50 -0.94 12.70
C ASN A 183 5.50 0.14 11.62
N GLU A 184 6.31 1.19 11.79
CA GLU A 184 6.27 2.41 10.97
C GLU A 184 6.32 2.14 9.45
N HIS A 185 7.01 1.07 9.03
CA HIS A 185 7.14 0.64 7.63
C HIS A 185 6.82 -0.84 7.39
N SER A 186 6.20 -1.51 8.35
CA SER A 186 5.97 -2.94 8.22
C SER A 186 4.70 -3.49 8.85
N PHE A 187 4.28 -4.63 8.32
CA PHE A 187 3.15 -5.41 8.82
C PHE A 187 3.64 -6.78 9.25
N GLU A 188 3.31 -7.19 10.47
CA GLU A 188 3.72 -8.45 11.08
C GLU A 188 2.56 -9.45 11.09
N ILE A 189 2.60 -10.47 10.24
CA ILE A 189 1.55 -11.51 10.18
C ILE A 189 1.86 -12.62 11.18
N TYR A 190 1.01 -12.75 12.21
CA TYR A 190 1.07 -13.83 13.21
C TYR A 190 0.21 -15.01 12.76
N ARG A 191 0.76 -16.23 12.78
CA ARG A 191 -0.02 -17.44 12.43
C ARG A 191 0.30 -18.65 13.30
N GLU A 192 -0.64 -19.61 13.37
CA GLU A 192 -0.45 -20.93 13.98
C GLU A 192 -0.87 -22.03 12.99
N LYS A 193 -0.11 -23.12 12.92
CA LYS A 193 -0.41 -24.26 12.06
C LYS A 193 -1.46 -25.15 12.73
N MET A 194 -2.54 -25.47 12.03
CA MET A 194 -3.55 -26.39 12.56
C MET A 194 -3.03 -27.84 12.51
N ALA A 195 -3.26 -28.60 13.59
CA ALA A 195 -3.08 -30.06 13.53
C ALA A 195 -4.01 -30.64 12.47
N LYS A 196 -3.45 -31.33 11.48
CA LYS A 196 -4.25 -32.22 10.62
C LYS A 196 -4.79 -33.34 11.51
N GLY A 197 -6.10 -33.32 11.74
CA GLY A 197 -6.83 -34.41 12.42
C GLY A 197 -6.78 -35.72 11.64
#